data_AF-A0A4Y8K390-F1
#
_entry.id   AF-A0A4Y8K390-F1
#
_cell.length_a   1.000
_cell.length_b   1.000
_cell.length_c   1.000
_cell.angle_alpha   90.00
_cell.angle_beta   90.00
_cell.angle_gamma   90.00
#
_symmetry.space_group_name_H-M   'P 1'
#
loop_
_entity.id
_entity.type
_entity.pdbx_description
1 polymer ?
#
loop_
_entity_poly.entity_id
_entity_poly.type
_entity_poly.pdbx_seq_one_letter_code
_entity_poly.pdbx_strand_id
1 'polypeptide(L)'
;MSAGGRRGGSERGAGSILAIAVLGATVLLTTLVVSTLALLAVGRSVANAADAAALAAADTASGAIAGYPCPAADAVAALNEVAVTRCAVTGLLASVSVSRTVLGIELSASARAGPPPESALPEAALPEAAPPETQPPETQPPETQPPEGDPT
;
A
#
# COMPACT_ATOMS: atom_id res chain seq x y z
N MET A 1 -47.48 -2.33 -57.04
CA MET A 1 -46.03 -2.42 -56.78
C MET A 1 -45.79 -2.93 -55.38
N SER A 2 -44.76 -3.77 -55.25
CA SER A 2 -44.52 -4.78 -54.20
C SER A 2 -44.66 -4.33 -52.75
N ALA A 3 -45.27 -5.25 -51.99
CA ALA A 3 -45.08 -5.42 -50.55
C ALA A 3 -43.68 -6.00 -50.24
N GLY A 4 -43.26 -5.85 -48.98
CA GLY A 4 -42.47 -6.88 -48.32
C GLY A 4 -41.22 -6.39 -47.60
N GLY A 5 -41.21 -6.54 -46.27
CA GLY A 5 -39.97 -6.45 -45.49
C GLY A 5 -40.09 -6.05 -44.03
N ARG A 6 -41.10 -6.50 -43.27
CA ARG A 6 -41.05 -6.35 -41.80
C ARG A 6 -40.00 -7.28 -41.20
N ARG A 7 -38.80 -6.74 -40.93
CA ARG A 7 -37.78 -7.35 -40.04
C ARG A 7 -38.19 -7.14 -38.57
N GLY A 8 -39.30 -7.73 -38.15
CA GLY A 8 -39.85 -7.53 -36.80
C GLY A 8 -39.53 -8.64 -35.79
N GLY A 9 -38.88 -9.73 -36.22
CA GLY A 9 -38.64 -10.94 -35.42
C GLY A 9 -37.27 -11.00 -34.75
N SER A 10 -36.21 -10.42 -35.36
CA SER A 10 -34.84 -10.44 -34.80
C SER A 10 -34.58 -9.37 -33.74
N GLU A 11 -35.35 -8.27 -33.75
CA GLU A 11 -35.19 -7.10 -32.88
C GLU A 11 -35.70 -7.35 -31.44
N ARG A 12 -36.74 -8.21 -31.28
CA ARG A 12 -37.43 -8.41 -29.99
C ARG A 12 -36.61 -9.17 -28.95
N GLY A 13 -35.58 -9.91 -29.35
CA GLY A 13 -34.63 -10.58 -28.44
C GLY A 13 -33.28 -9.87 -28.32
N ALA A 14 -32.81 -9.23 -29.39
CA ALA A 14 -31.51 -8.56 -29.41
C ALA A 14 -31.41 -7.41 -28.40
N GLY A 15 -32.49 -6.61 -28.26
CA GLY A 15 -32.53 -5.52 -27.28
C GLY A 15 -32.43 -6.00 -25.82
N SER A 16 -33.11 -7.09 -25.47
CA SER A 16 -33.07 -7.66 -24.11
C SER A 16 -31.71 -8.28 -23.80
N ILE A 17 -31.10 -9.00 -24.76
CA ILE A 17 -29.76 -9.58 -24.58
C ILE A 17 -28.73 -8.47 -24.39
N LEU A 18 -28.79 -7.42 -25.22
CA LEU A 18 -27.90 -6.27 -25.09
C LEU A 18 -28.10 -5.54 -23.75
N ALA A 19 -29.36 -5.34 -23.32
CA ALA A 19 -29.66 -4.70 -22.04
C ALA A 19 -29.08 -5.51 -20.86
N ILE A 20 -29.27 -6.83 -20.86
CA ILE A 20 -28.70 -7.72 -19.83
C ILE A 20 -27.18 -7.71 -19.89
N ALA A 21 -26.58 -7.74 -21.09
CA ALA A 21 -25.13 -7.68 -21.26
C ALA A 21 -24.54 -6.38 -20.71
N VAL A 22 -25.17 -5.23 -20.99
CA VAL A 22 -24.74 -3.92 -20.47
C VAL A 22 -24.91 -3.85 -18.96
N LEU A 23 -26.06 -4.30 -18.42
CA LEU A 23 -26.27 -4.36 -16.96
C LEU A 23 -25.26 -5.28 -16.27
N GLY A 24 -24.99 -6.45 -16.85
CA GLY A 24 -23.97 -7.37 -16.35
C GLY A 24 -22.59 -6.74 -16.40
N ALA A 25 -22.23 -6.10 -17.50
CA ALA A 25 -20.94 -5.42 -17.67
C ALA A 25 -20.76 -4.25 -16.68
N THR A 26 -21.79 -3.44 -16.44
CA THR A 26 -21.71 -2.32 -15.48
C THR A 26 -21.63 -2.81 -14.04
N VAL A 27 -22.38 -3.85 -13.66
CA VAL A 27 -22.27 -4.46 -12.33
C VAL A 27 -20.90 -5.09 -12.13
N LEU A 28 -20.38 -5.81 -13.13
CA LEU A 28 -19.05 -6.41 -13.06
C LEU A 28 -17.95 -5.36 -12.97
N LEU A 29 -18.04 -4.27 -13.76
CA LEU A 29 -17.08 -3.19 -13.71
C LEU A 29 -17.12 -2.44 -12.37
N THR A 30 -18.31 -2.13 -11.86
CA THR A 30 -18.44 -1.41 -10.58
C THR A 30 -17.93 -2.25 -9.41
N THR A 31 -18.26 -3.54 -9.36
CA THR A 31 -17.75 -4.46 -8.32
C THR A 31 -16.23 -4.60 -8.37
N LEU A 32 -15.64 -4.70 -9.57
CA LEU A 32 -14.19 -4.73 -9.76
C LEU A 32 -13.53 -3.44 -9.23
N VAL A 33 -14.05 -2.28 -9.62
CA VAL A 33 -13.51 -0.97 -9.22
C VAL A 33 -13.62 -0.79 -7.70
N VAL A 34 -14.77 -1.07 -7.10
CA VAL A 34 -14.97 -0.94 -5.65
C VAL A 34 -14.03 -1.86 -4.87
N SER A 35 -13.88 -3.11 -5.31
CA SER A 35 -12.96 -4.07 -4.66
C SER A 35 -11.51 -3.60 -4.72
N THR A 36 -11.09 -3.04 -5.87
CA THR A 36 -9.74 -2.53 -6.07
C THR A 36 -9.48 -1.30 -5.19
N LEU A 37 -10.42 -0.36 -5.15
CA LEU A 37 -10.33 0.83 -4.30
C LEU A 37 -10.30 0.46 -2.81
N ALA A 38 -11.07 -0.53 -2.40
CA ALA A 38 -11.05 -1.02 -1.02
C ALA A 38 -9.64 -1.52 -0.62
N LEU A 39 -8.99 -2.29 -1.50
CA LEU A 39 -7.62 -2.78 -1.28
C LEU A 39 -6.61 -1.63 -1.14
N LEU A 40 -6.66 -0.65 -2.05
CA LEU A 40 -5.80 0.52 -2.02
C LEU A 40 -6.05 1.38 -0.77
N ALA A 41 -7.31 1.54 -0.38
CA ALA A 41 -7.70 2.30 0.81
C ALA A 41 -7.13 1.69 2.09
N VAL A 42 -7.10 0.35 2.20
CA VAL A 42 -6.49 -0.32 3.35
C VAL A 42 -5.00 -0.02 3.43
N GLY A 43 -4.25 -0.17 2.33
CA GLY A 43 -2.82 0.17 2.31
C GLY A 43 -2.56 1.63 2.68
N ARG A 44 -3.36 2.55 2.14
CA ARG A 44 -3.24 3.99 2.43
C ARG A 44 -3.59 4.32 3.87
N SER A 45 -4.55 3.61 4.48
CA SER A 45 -4.91 3.83 5.88
C SER A 45 -3.76 3.53 6.84
N VAL A 46 -2.97 2.47 6.60
CA VAL A 46 -1.81 2.12 7.42
C VAL A 46 -0.68 3.14 7.26
N ALA A 47 -0.46 3.64 6.03
CA ALA A 47 0.51 4.71 5.79
C ALA A 47 0.12 6.01 6.50
N ASN A 48 -1.14 6.44 6.38
CA ASN A 48 -1.64 7.63 7.07
C ASN A 48 -1.56 7.49 8.61
N ALA A 49 -1.78 6.29 9.13
CA ALA A 49 -1.62 6.01 10.57
C ALA A 49 -0.16 6.13 11.01
N ALA A 50 0.79 5.65 10.19
CA ALA A 50 2.22 5.81 10.45
C ALA A 50 2.61 7.30 10.47
N ASP A 51 2.11 8.10 9.51
CA ASP A 51 2.36 9.54 9.44
C ASP A 51 1.82 10.27 10.69
N ALA A 52 0.61 9.95 11.11
CA ALA A 52 0.01 10.52 12.32
C ALA A 52 0.80 10.16 13.59
N ALA A 53 1.26 8.91 13.71
CA ALA A 53 2.08 8.46 14.83
C ALA A 53 3.47 9.13 14.82
N ALA A 54 4.09 9.30 13.66
CA ALA A 54 5.36 10.00 13.51
C ALA A 54 5.24 11.49 13.90
N LEU A 55 4.16 12.16 13.50
CA LEU A 55 3.89 13.55 13.90
C LEU A 55 3.70 13.67 15.42
N ALA A 56 2.94 12.77 16.04
CA ALA A 56 2.76 12.79 17.49
C ALA A 56 4.09 12.59 18.26
N ALA A 57 4.98 11.73 17.75
CA ALA A 57 6.32 11.58 18.29
C ALA A 57 7.18 12.83 18.09
N ALA A 58 7.09 13.50 16.93
CA ALA A 58 7.82 14.73 16.65
C ALA A 58 7.32 15.92 17.50
N ASP A 59 6.01 16.03 17.71
CA ASP A 59 5.39 17.09 18.52
C ASP A 59 5.79 16.99 19.99
N THR A 60 5.84 15.77 20.52
CA THR A 60 6.31 15.52 21.88
C THR A 60 7.83 15.65 22.01
N ALA A 61 8.61 15.24 21.01
CA ALA A 61 10.05 15.47 20.96
C ALA A 61 10.40 16.96 20.91
N SER A 62 9.60 17.76 20.20
CA SER A 62 9.74 19.22 20.11
C SER A 62 9.23 19.95 21.35
N GLY A 63 8.54 19.25 22.25
CA GLY A 63 7.89 19.83 23.43
C GLY A 63 6.62 20.63 23.12
N ALA A 64 6.07 20.52 21.90
CA ALA A 64 4.79 21.13 21.52
C ALA A 64 3.62 20.48 22.28
N ILE A 65 3.74 19.18 22.56
CA ILE A 65 2.80 18.40 23.37
C ILE A 65 3.58 17.76 24.53
N ALA A 66 3.00 17.76 25.72
CA ALA A 66 3.63 17.10 26.87
C ALA A 66 3.59 15.57 26.73
N GLY A 67 4.68 14.90 27.07
CA GLY A 67 4.75 13.44 27.08
C GLY A 67 6.10 12.92 26.59
N TYR A 68 6.14 11.61 26.32
CA TYR A 68 7.29 10.93 25.74
C TYR A 68 6.98 10.50 24.30
N PRO A 69 7.96 10.57 23.36
CA PRO A 69 7.72 10.34 21.94
C PRO A 69 7.11 9.00 21.57
N CYS A 70 7.69 7.89 22.03
CA CYS A 70 7.20 6.56 21.64
C CYS A 70 5.83 6.22 22.27
N PRO A 71 5.57 6.51 23.57
CA PRO A 71 4.23 6.35 24.12
C PRO A 71 3.15 7.19 23.41
N ALA A 72 3.51 8.39 22.94
CA ALA A 72 2.60 9.22 22.16
C ALA A 72 2.31 8.62 20.76
N ALA A 73 3.33 8.10 20.09
CA ALA A 73 3.16 7.36 18.84
C ALA A 73 2.28 6.11 19.03
N ASP A 74 2.50 5.34 20.11
CA ASP A 74 1.71 4.15 20.43
C ASP A 74 0.23 4.48 20.68
N ALA A 75 -0.05 5.58 21.38
CA ALA A 75 -1.41 6.04 21.61
C ALA A 75 -2.13 6.38 20.29
N VAL A 76 -1.46 7.09 19.37
CA VAL A 76 -2.04 7.41 18.05
C VAL A 76 -2.16 6.16 17.17
N ALA A 77 -1.19 5.26 17.21
CA ALA A 77 -1.25 3.99 16.50
C ALA A 77 -2.45 3.15 16.95
N ALA A 78 -2.68 3.04 18.26
CA ALA A 78 -3.82 2.32 18.84
C ALA A 78 -5.17 2.91 18.40
N LEU A 79 -5.28 4.24 18.30
CA LEU A 79 -6.48 4.92 17.78
C LEU A 79 -6.76 4.62 16.31
N ASN A 80 -5.73 4.25 15.54
CA ASN A 80 -5.83 3.88 14.13
C ASN A 80 -5.87 2.36 13.91
N GLU A 81 -6.00 1.56 14.98
CA GLU A 81 -5.99 0.09 14.92
C GLU A 81 -4.73 -0.49 14.26
N VAL A 82 -3.59 0.20 14.41
CA VAL A 82 -2.26 -0.27 13.98
C VAL A 82 -1.37 -0.43 15.21
N ALA A 83 -0.41 -1.35 15.14
CA ALA A 83 0.58 -1.56 16.20
C ALA A 83 1.92 -0.96 15.78
N VAL A 84 2.59 -0.23 16.68
CA VAL A 84 3.96 0.22 16.44
C VAL A 84 4.90 -0.97 16.55
N THR A 85 5.69 -1.20 15.50
CA THR A 85 6.73 -2.24 15.47
C THR A 85 8.11 -1.64 15.78
N ARG A 86 8.32 -0.37 15.43
CA ARG A 86 9.57 0.33 15.71
C ARG A 86 9.31 1.82 15.93
N CYS A 87 9.90 2.37 16.98
CA CYS A 87 9.94 3.80 17.24
C CYS A 87 11.40 4.20 17.48
N ALA A 88 11.90 5.17 16.71
CA ALA A 88 13.23 5.73 16.89
C ALA A 88 13.20 7.24 16.73
N VAL A 89 13.75 7.95 17.71
CA VAL A 89 13.79 9.42 17.75
C VAL A 89 15.23 9.87 17.90
N THR A 90 15.65 10.75 17.00
CA THR A 90 17.00 11.34 16.98
C THR A 90 16.87 12.85 16.97
N GLY A 91 17.04 13.48 18.14
CA GLY A 91 16.77 14.90 18.31
C GLY A 91 15.29 15.22 18.02
N LEU A 92 15.03 15.98 16.95
CA LEU A 92 13.69 16.35 16.48
C LEU A 92 13.16 15.46 15.34
N LEU A 93 13.95 14.48 14.88
CA LEU A 93 13.52 13.54 13.84
C LEU A 93 12.92 12.29 14.51
N ALA A 94 11.63 12.09 14.34
CA ALA A 94 10.92 10.88 14.73
C ALA A 94 10.73 9.96 13.52
N SER A 95 11.03 8.68 13.69
CA SER A 95 10.77 7.63 12.71
C SER A 95 9.97 6.52 13.37
N VAL A 96 8.82 6.20 12.78
CA VAL A 96 7.87 5.23 13.33
C VAL A 96 7.51 4.24 12.24
N SER A 97 7.59 2.95 12.56
CA SER A 97 7.11 1.86 11.73
C SER A 97 5.94 1.20 12.44
N VAL A 98 4.86 0.96 11.70
CA VAL A 98 3.63 0.34 12.19
C VAL A 98 3.29 -0.88 11.34
N SER A 99 2.52 -1.79 11.92
CA SER A 99 1.97 -2.95 11.23
C SER A 99 0.48 -3.13 11.57
N ARG A 100 -0.26 -3.71 10.64
CA ARG A 100 -1.63 -4.17 10.85
C ARG A 100 -1.87 -5.44 10.06
N THR A 101 -2.49 -6.43 10.68
CA THR A 101 -2.89 -7.65 9.99
C THR A 101 -4.32 -7.50 9.49
N VAL A 102 -4.53 -7.65 8.18
CA VAL A 102 -5.85 -7.59 7.54
C VAL A 102 -6.05 -8.85 6.73
N LEU A 103 -7.11 -9.62 7.04
CA LEU A 103 -7.42 -10.90 6.36
C LEU A 103 -6.23 -11.89 6.33
N GLY A 104 -5.41 -11.90 7.39
CA GLY A 104 -4.23 -12.77 7.49
C GLY A 104 -2.97 -12.28 6.78
N ILE A 105 -3.02 -11.09 6.17
CA ILE A 105 -1.86 -10.45 5.52
C ILE A 105 -1.35 -9.34 6.43
N GLU A 106 -0.06 -9.35 6.74
CA GLU A 106 0.59 -8.27 7.49
C GLU A 106 0.92 -7.11 6.54
N LEU A 107 0.40 -5.93 6.86
CA LEU A 107 0.69 -4.69 6.17
C LEU A 107 1.55 -3.82 7.07
N SER A 108 2.73 -3.46 6.60
CA SER A 108 3.65 -2.57 7.31
C SER A 108 3.81 -1.24 6.59
N ALA A 109 3.88 -0.15 7.34
CA ALA A 109 4.24 1.17 6.82
C ALA A 109 5.23 1.86 7.75
N SER A 110 6.05 2.76 7.20
CA SER A 110 7.00 3.57 7.96
C SER A 110 6.88 5.02 7.55
N ALA A 111 6.93 5.91 8.54
CA ALA A 111 6.90 7.36 8.35
C ALA A 111 8.01 8.04 9.13
N ARG A 112 8.40 9.23 8.68
CA ARG A 112 9.41 10.09 9.32
C ARG A 112 8.87 11.51 9.41
N ALA A 113 9.00 12.11 10.60
CA ALA A 113 8.62 13.48 10.87
C ALA A 113 9.79 14.22 11.53
N GLY A 114 10.11 15.41 11.04
CA GLY A 114 11.20 16.22 11.57
C GLY A 114 11.62 17.34 10.61
N PRO A 115 12.50 18.25 11.05
CA PRO A 115 13.02 19.31 10.20
C PRO A 115 13.81 18.75 9.01
N PRO A 116 13.87 19.48 7.88
CA PRO A 116 14.59 19.02 6.71
C PRO A 116 16.10 18.91 6.99
N PRO A 117 16.80 18.00 6.28
CA PRO A 117 18.20 17.69 6.53
C PRO A 117 19.16 18.88 6.31
N GLU A 118 18.70 19.97 5.72
CA GLU A 118 19.45 21.23 5.54
C GLU A 118 19.95 21.79 6.90
N SER A 119 19.18 21.56 7.96
CA SER A 119 19.55 21.90 9.34
C SER A 119 20.62 20.97 9.94
N ALA A 120 21.01 19.91 9.24
CA ALA A 120 22.00 18.91 9.64
C ALA A 120 23.33 18.97 8.83
N LEU A 121 23.59 20.06 8.09
CA LEU A 121 24.74 20.31 7.17
C LEU A 121 24.64 19.61 5.80
N PRO A 122 25.27 20.18 4.73
CA PRO A 122 24.87 19.96 3.35
C PRO A 122 25.45 18.66 2.77
N GLU A 123 24.71 17.56 2.90
CA GLU A 123 24.97 16.29 2.18
C GLU A 123 24.04 16.14 0.95
N ALA A 124 23.59 17.25 0.37
CA ALA A 124 22.89 17.29 -0.92
C ALA A 124 23.88 17.33 -2.11
N ALA A 125 25.05 16.72 -1.98
CA ALA A 125 26.09 16.68 -3.01
C ALA A 125 26.67 15.27 -3.22
N LEU A 126 25.87 14.23 -3.05
CA LEU A 126 26.14 12.92 -3.65
C LEU A 126 24.94 12.55 -4.53
N PRO A 127 25.15 12.13 -5.80
CA PRO A 127 24.06 11.75 -6.68
C PRO A 127 23.29 10.58 -6.06
N GLU A 128 21.98 10.70 -6.15
CA GLU A 128 20.94 9.77 -5.75
C GLU A 128 21.31 8.30 -6.04
N ALA A 129 21.95 7.63 -5.09
CA ALA A 129 21.93 6.18 -5.02
C ALA A 129 20.52 5.81 -4.55
N ALA A 130 19.73 5.28 -5.48
CA ALA A 130 18.44 4.67 -5.22
C ALA A 130 18.46 3.85 -3.91
N PRO A 131 17.41 3.92 -3.07
CA PRO A 131 17.27 2.94 -1.98
C PRO A 131 17.37 1.53 -2.58
N PRO A 132 17.97 0.55 -1.90
CA PRO A 132 17.87 -0.83 -2.36
C PRO A 132 16.39 -1.18 -2.36
N GLU A 133 15.78 -1.23 -3.55
CA GLU A 133 14.49 -1.87 -3.74
C GLU A 133 14.63 -3.26 -3.15
N THR A 134 13.95 -3.47 -2.03
CA THR A 134 13.93 -4.76 -1.35
C THR A 134 13.01 -5.64 -2.18
N GLN A 135 13.58 -6.23 -3.23
CA GLN A 135 12.94 -7.30 -3.97
C GLN A 135 12.58 -8.39 -2.95
N PRO A 136 11.32 -8.85 -2.86
CA PRO A 136 10.98 -10.04 -2.10
C PRO A 136 11.92 -11.17 -2.54
N PRO A 137 12.41 -12.04 -1.64
CA PRO A 137 13.38 -13.05 -1.99
C PRO A 137 12.82 -13.95 -3.10
N GLU A 138 13.37 -13.82 -4.32
CA GLU A 138 13.12 -14.75 -5.40
C GLU A 138 13.57 -16.14 -4.94
N THR A 139 12.62 -17.03 -4.74
CA THR A 139 12.88 -18.41 -4.39
C THR A 139 13.37 -19.14 -5.63
N GLN A 140 14.68 -19.20 -5.83
CA GLN A 140 15.27 -20.02 -6.89
C GLN A 140 15.08 -21.51 -6.52
N PRO A 141 14.48 -22.34 -7.39
CA PRO A 141 14.39 -23.78 -7.17
C PRO A 141 15.79 -24.40 -7.07
N PRO A 142 16.00 -25.47 -6.28
CA PRO A 142 17.30 -26.11 -6.18
C PRO A 142 17.69 -26.75 -7.52
N GLU A 143 18.71 -26.18 -8.19
CA GLU A 143 19.37 -26.82 -9.31
C GLU A 143 20.04 -28.12 -8.83
N THR A 144 19.61 -29.23 -9.38
CA THR A 144 20.14 -30.56 -9.07
C THR A 144 21.42 -30.75 -9.90
N GLN A 145 22.59 -30.64 -9.28
CA GLN A 145 23.86 -30.94 -9.95
C GLN A 145 24.03 -32.47 -10.11
N PRO A 146 24.31 -32.98 -11.33
CA PRO A 146 24.73 -34.37 -11.52
C PRO A 146 26.17 -34.58 -11.01
N PRO A 147 26.55 -35.80 -10.60
CA PRO A 147 27.91 -36.07 -10.15
C PRO A 147 28.86 -36.14 -11.35
N GLU A 148 29.77 -35.16 -11.50
CA GLU A 148 30.90 -35.27 -12.41
C GLU A 148 31.97 -36.17 -11.79
N GLY A 149 32.27 -37.25 -12.52
CA GLY A 149 33.23 -38.27 -12.16
C GLY A 149 34.67 -37.83 -12.30
N ASP A 150 35.47 -38.37 -11.38
CA ASP A 150 36.93 -38.43 -11.42
C ASP A 150 37.39 -39.17 -12.70
N PRO A 151 38.40 -38.65 -13.41
CA PRO A 151 39.50 -39.55 -13.75
C PRO A 151 40.89 -38.90 -13.69
N THR A 152 41.70 -39.49 -12.82
CA THR A 152 43.14 -39.86 -12.93
C THR A 152 44.19 -38.75 -13.02
#